data_AF-A0A3S5A5B7-F1
#
_entry.id   AF-A0A3S5A5B7-F1
#
_cell.length_a   1.000
_cell.length_b   1.000
_cell.length_c   1.000
_cell.angle_alpha   90.00
_cell.angle_beta   90.00
_cell.angle_gamma   90.00
#
_symmetry.space_group_name_H-M   'P 1'
#
loop_
_entity.id
_entity.type
_entity.pdbx_description
1 polymer ?
#
loop_
_entity_poly.entity_id
_entity_poly.type
_entity_poly.pdbx_seq_one_letter_code
_entity_poly.pdbx_strand_id
1 'polypeptide(L)'
;MAQIKGKILPICGCTQITLTRFNGCHTYTFSYPTCKAQFKLFVPLILGKNIIQLKCLHELCTLNLFYSHYSNEFVIRPLYVICKEQQYSANNVASACKKIGLGIRLLQTLTAESLYSEGFPRLTFYCAGDDSFASQSSASDLECDIAANCYPFYSNLTVEEALSDDP
;
A
#
# COMPACT_ATOMS: atom_id res chain seq x y z
N MET A 1 1.43 6.07 0.09
CA MET A 1 0.09 5.69 -0.45
C MET A 1 -0.86 6.86 -0.23
N ALA A 2 -1.87 7.06 -1.08
CA ALA A 2 -2.93 8.05 -0.86
C ALA A 2 -4.25 7.36 -0.52
N GLN A 3 -4.97 7.92 0.44
CA GLN A 3 -6.34 7.55 0.71
C GLN A 3 -7.28 8.55 0.05
N ILE A 4 -8.13 8.07 -0.86
CA ILE A 4 -9.11 8.91 -1.57
C ILE A 4 -10.50 8.53 -1.10
N LYS A 5 -11.25 9.51 -0.62
CA LYS A 5 -12.66 9.35 -0.26
C LYS A 5 -13.49 10.24 -1.17
N GLY A 6 -14.66 9.77 -1.54
CA GLY A 6 -15.59 10.58 -2.31
C GLY A 6 -17.00 10.05 -2.24
N LYS A 7 -17.91 10.84 -2.81
CA LYS A 7 -19.32 10.52 -2.93
C LYS A 7 -19.76 10.79 -4.36
N ILE A 8 -20.49 9.85 -4.93
CA ILE A 8 -21.21 10.01 -6.18
C ILE A 8 -22.54 10.66 -5.86
N LEU A 9 -22.94 11.65 -6.65
CA LEU A 9 -24.26 12.25 -6.51
C LEU A 9 -25.34 11.16 -6.70
N PRO A 10 -26.37 11.09 -5.83
CA PRO A 10 -27.41 10.06 -5.92
C PRO A 10 -28.06 9.96 -7.32
N ILE A 11 -28.15 11.09 -8.01
CA ILE A 11 -28.72 11.22 -9.36
C ILE A 11 -27.92 10.41 -10.41
N CYS A 12 -26.63 10.14 -10.19
CA CYS A 12 -25.82 9.31 -11.11
C CYS A 12 -26.34 7.87 -11.21
N GLY A 13 -26.94 7.34 -10.14
CA GLY A 13 -27.31 5.91 -10.05
C GLY A 13 -26.13 4.93 -10.11
N CYS A 14 -24.89 5.43 -10.11
CA CYS A 14 -23.70 4.64 -10.35
C CYS A 14 -23.30 3.80 -9.12
N THR A 15 -23.25 2.48 -9.28
CA THR A 15 -22.88 1.53 -8.21
C THR A 15 -21.40 1.15 -8.22
N GLN A 16 -20.65 1.63 -9.20
CA GLN A 16 -19.23 1.33 -9.36
C GLN A 16 -18.46 2.56 -9.82
N ILE A 17 -17.18 2.59 -9.48
CA ILE A 17 -16.19 3.52 -10.01
C ILE A 17 -14.97 2.76 -10.50
N THR A 18 -14.42 3.23 -11.60
CA THR A 18 -13.12 2.81 -12.10
C THR A 18 -12.09 3.82 -11.66
N LEU A 19 -11.05 3.34 -10.98
CA LEU A 19 -9.85 4.10 -10.70
C LEU A 19 -8.80 3.73 -11.74
N THR A 20 -8.21 4.74 -12.36
CA THR A 20 -7.03 4.59 -13.21
C THR A 20 -5.91 5.47 -12.68
N ARG A 21 -4.75 4.91 -12.36
CA ARG A 21 -3.53 5.69 -12.05
C ARG A 21 -2.58 5.61 -13.23
N PHE A 22 -2.09 6.76 -13.67
CA PHE A 22 -1.11 6.91 -14.74
C PHE A 22 0.04 7.81 -14.29
N ASN A 23 1.27 7.48 -14.69
CA ASN A 23 2.48 8.24 -14.34
C ASN A 23 3.34 8.64 -15.56
N GLY A 24 2.81 8.53 -16.78
CA GLY A 24 3.59 8.74 -18.01
C GLY A 24 4.02 7.43 -18.69
N CYS A 25 4.28 6.37 -17.92
CA CYS A 25 4.85 5.12 -18.44
C CYS A 25 4.02 3.87 -18.08
N HIS A 26 3.25 3.92 -16.99
CA HIS A 26 2.49 2.80 -16.43
C HIS A 26 1.05 3.24 -16.18
N THR A 27 0.11 2.36 -16.54
CA THR A 27 -1.32 2.53 -16.27
C THR A 27 -1.81 1.40 -15.39
N TYR A 28 -2.54 1.75 -14.36
CA TYR A 28 -3.08 0.82 -13.37
C TYR A 28 -4.58 1.08 -13.22
N THR A 29 -5.43 0.08 -13.47
CA THR A 29 -6.89 0.27 -13.54
C THR A 29 -7.65 -0.74 -12.69
N PHE A 30 -8.50 -0.27 -11.77
CA PHE A 30 -9.27 -1.11 -10.84
C PHE A 30 -10.72 -0.64 -10.77
N SER A 31 -11.66 -1.59 -10.73
CA SER A 31 -13.07 -1.28 -10.46
C SER A 31 -13.38 -1.50 -8.98
N TYR A 32 -14.12 -0.57 -8.39
CA TYR A 32 -14.56 -0.64 -7.01
C TYR A 32 -16.07 -0.44 -6.92
N PRO A 33 -16.77 -1.26 -6.13
CA PRO A 33 -18.16 -1.01 -5.81
C PRO A 33 -18.29 0.22 -4.92
N THR A 34 -19.41 0.93 -5.05
CA THR A 34 -19.77 2.04 -4.18
C THR A 34 -20.74 1.53 -3.12
N CYS A 35 -20.62 2.03 -1.89
CA CYS A 35 -21.55 1.71 -0.81
C CYS A 35 -22.30 2.98 -0.43
N LYS A 36 -23.64 2.99 -0.57
CA LYS A 36 -24.48 4.19 -0.33
C LYS A 36 -23.98 5.41 -1.12
N ALA A 37 -23.58 5.18 -2.38
CA ALA A 37 -22.96 6.17 -3.26
C ALA A 37 -21.65 6.79 -2.72
N GLN A 38 -21.02 6.19 -1.71
CA GLN A 38 -19.72 6.60 -1.19
C GLN A 38 -18.64 5.59 -1.58
N PHE A 39 -17.41 6.05 -1.65
CA PHE A 39 -16.25 5.20 -1.88
C PHE A 39 -15.06 5.66 -1.03
N LYS A 40 -14.21 4.69 -0.69
CA LYS A 40 -12.92 4.89 -0.04
C LYS A 40 -11.92 3.96 -0.70
N LEU A 41 -10.89 4.55 -1.29
CA LEU A 41 -9.86 3.85 -2.05
C LEU A 41 -8.49 4.13 -1.46
N PHE A 42 -7.61 3.15 -1.58
CA PHE A 42 -6.20 3.28 -1.24
C PHE A 42 -5.39 3.13 -2.52
N VAL A 43 -4.67 4.17 -2.89
CA VAL A 43 -3.94 4.25 -4.15
C VAL A 43 -2.45 4.25 -3.84
N PRO A 44 -1.71 3.21 -4.22
CA PRO A 44 -0.26 3.26 -4.17
C PRO A 44 0.22 4.39 -5.09
N LEU A 45 1.01 5.30 -4.52
CA LEU A 45 1.65 6.39 -5.25
C LEU A 45 3.09 6.00 -5.51
N ILE A 46 3.61 6.45 -6.65
CA ILE A 46 5.03 6.36 -6.95
C ILE A 46 5.68 7.73 -6.81
N LEU A 47 7.00 7.80 -6.76
CA LEU A 47 7.70 9.09 -6.66
C LEU A 47 7.43 9.99 -7.87
N GLY A 48 7.30 11.28 -7.60
CA GLY A 48 6.96 12.30 -8.58
C GLY A 48 5.46 12.36 -8.89
N LYS A 49 5.14 12.58 -10.17
CA LYS A 49 3.78 12.88 -10.62
C LYS A 49 2.93 11.61 -10.77
N ASN A 50 1.75 11.63 -10.15
CA ASN A 50 0.73 10.60 -10.24
C ASN A 50 -0.57 11.26 -10.74
N ILE A 51 -1.07 10.83 -11.90
CA ILE A 51 -2.37 11.24 -12.44
C ILE A 51 -3.38 10.15 -12.07
N ILE A 52 -4.37 10.49 -11.26
CA ILE A 52 -5.41 9.55 -10.82
C ILE A 52 -6.73 9.98 -11.44
N GLN A 53 -7.33 9.10 -12.20
CA GLN A 53 -8.63 9.27 -12.82
C GLN A 53 -9.65 8.40 -12.09
N LEU A 54 -10.72 9.04 -11.64
CA LEU A 54 -11.88 8.40 -11.04
C LEU A 54 -13.04 8.54 -12.01
N LYS A 55 -13.47 7.43 -12.60
CA LYS A 55 -14.49 7.41 -13.63
C LYS A 55 -15.71 6.64 -13.14
N CYS A 56 -16.89 7.19 -13.37
CA CYS A 56 -18.13 6.42 -13.41
C CYS A 56 -18.70 6.44 -14.83
N LEU A 57 -19.92 5.94 -15.03
CA LEU A 57 -20.56 5.97 -16.34
C LEU A 57 -20.75 7.40 -16.88
N HIS A 58 -20.97 8.37 -15.98
CA HIS A 58 -21.40 9.72 -16.34
C HIS A 58 -20.32 10.80 -16.19
N GLU A 59 -19.32 10.58 -15.35
CA GLU A 59 -18.38 11.61 -14.94
C GLU A 59 -16.95 11.05 -14.89
N LEU A 60 -15.98 11.93 -15.16
CA LEU A 60 -14.56 11.65 -15.03
C LEU A 60 -13.91 12.77 -14.19
N CYS A 61 -13.44 12.41 -13.01
CA CYS A 61 -12.64 13.29 -12.16
C CYS A 61 -11.16 12.94 -12.31
N THR A 62 -10.31 13.94 -12.53
CA THR A 62 -8.85 13.76 -12.61
C THR A 62 -8.16 14.50 -11.47
N LEU A 63 -7.33 13.79 -10.72
CA LEU A 63 -6.53 14.29 -9.62
C LEU A 63 -5.05 14.20 -10.01
N ASN A 64 -4.33 15.31 -9.88
CA ASN A 64 -2.88 15.33 -10.08
C ASN A 64 -2.22 15.38 -8.70
N LEU A 65 -1.58 14.29 -8.31
CA LEU A 65 -0.85 14.19 -7.05
C LEU A 65 0.65 14.18 -7.32
N PHE A 66 1.41 14.88 -6.50
CA PHE A 66 2.86 14.80 -6.50
C PHE A 66 3.30 14.13 -5.20
N TYR A 67 4.00 13.00 -5.31
CA TYR A 67 4.49 12.26 -4.16
C TYR A 67 6.01 12.38 -4.07
N SER A 68 6.48 12.94 -2.98
CA SER A 68 7.88 12.99 -2.60
C SER A 68 8.04 12.29 -1.26
N HIS A 69 9.06 11.44 -1.13
CA HIS A 69 9.48 10.96 0.19
C HIS A 69 10.57 11.88 0.74
N TYR A 70 10.68 11.91 2.07
CA TYR A 70 11.83 12.50 2.73
C TYR A 70 12.88 11.41 2.92
N SER A 71 14.09 11.58 2.40
CA SER A 71 15.17 10.61 2.59
C SER A 71 15.56 10.59 4.05
N ASN A 72 15.50 9.43 4.69
CA ASN A 72 15.98 9.26 6.05
C ASN A 72 17.21 8.33 6.03
N GLU A 73 18.17 8.58 6.91
CA GLU A 73 19.35 7.72 7.08
C GLU A 73 18.96 6.35 7.67
N PHE A 74 17.81 6.29 8.35
CA PHE A 74 17.29 5.08 8.98
C PHE A 74 16.18 4.44 8.14
N VAL A 75 16.35 3.15 7.88
CA VAL A 75 15.44 2.34 7.06
C VAL A 75 14.83 1.24 7.92
N ILE A 76 13.49 1.17 7.95
CA ILE A 76 12.76 0.11 8.65
C ILE A 76 12.57 -1.08 7.71
N ARG A 77 12.95 -2.28 8.16
CA ARG A 77 12.70 -3.54 7.44
C ARG A 77 11.79 -4.47 8.24
N PRO A 78 10.50 -4.56 7.88
CA PRO A 78 9.59 -5.57 8.40
C PRO A 78 10.09 -7.00 8.14
N LEU A 79 9.97 -7.85 9.15
CA LEU A 79 10.35 -9.26 9.09
C LEU A 79 9.11 -10.14 9.31
N TYR A 80 8.99 -11.21 8.53
CA TYR A 80 8.06 -12.30 8.80
C TYR A 80 8.87 -13.51 9.28
N VAL A 81 8.82 -13.78 10.58
CA VAL A 81 9.62 -14.85 11.20
C VAL A 81 8.90 -16.19 11.04
N ILE A 82 9.61 -17.17 10.52
CA ILE A 82 9.14 -18.54 10.29
C ILE A 82 9.90 -19.44 11.26
N CYS A 83 9.18 -20.10 12.17
CA CYS A 83 9.78 -20.98 13.17
C CYS A 83 10.06 -22.37 12.58
N LYS A 84 11.03 -23.08 13.17
CA LYS A 84 11.59 -24.35 12.68
C LYS A 84 10.56 -25.43 12.38
N GLU A 85 9.48 -25.51 13.15
CA GLU A 85 8.48 -26.57 13.06
C GLU A 85 7.29 -26.22 12.15
N GLN A 86 7.22 -24.99 11.66
CA GLN A 86 6.14 -24.56 10.78
C GLN A 86 6.44 -24.92 9.33
N GLN A 87 5.85 -26.03 8.86
CA GLN A 87 5.79 -26.34 7.43
C GLN A 87 4.77 -25.42 6.72
N TYR A 88 5.22 -24.25 6.26
CA TYR A 88 4.43 -23.41 5.38
C TYR A 88 4.78 -23.68 3.91
N SER A 89 3.75 -23.73 3.05
CA SER A 89 3.96 -23.61 1.62
C SER A 89 4.48 -22.21 1.28
N ALA A 90 5.31 -22.08 0.25
CA ALA A 90 5.82 -20.78 -0.22
C ALA A 90 4.70 -19.75 -0.48
N ASN A 91 3.52 -20.22 -0.92
CA ASN A 91 2.34 -19.40 -1.15
C ASN A 91 1.79 -18.75 0.14
N ASN A 92 1.89 -19.42 1.28
CA ASN A 92 1.44 -18.87 2.57
C ASN A 92 2.39 -17.77 3.07
N VAL A 93 3.70 -17.97 2.91
CA VAL A 93 4.73 -16.98 3.28
C VAL A 93 4.61 -15.72 2.43
N ALA A 94 4.49 -15.86 1.11
CA ALA A 94 4.33 -14.73 0.20
C ALA A 94 3.04 -13.95 0.52
N SER A 95 1.92 -14.64 0.76
CA SER A 95 0.66 -14.02 1.16
C SER A 95 0.77 -13.26 2.49
N ALA A 96 1.44 -13.84 3.49
CA ALA A 96 1.70 -13.18 4.77
C ALA A 96 2.55 -11.91 4.60
N CYS A 97 3.65 -12.00 3.84
CA CYS A 97 4.51 -10.85 3.54
C CYS A 97 3.75 -9.73 2.80
N LYS A 98 2.88 -10.07 1.85
CA LYS A 98 1.98 -9.09 1.19
C LYS A 98 1.06 -8.40 2.20
N LYS A 99 0.42 -9.15 3.10
CA LYS A 99 -0.46 -8.57 4.14
C LYS A 99 0.30 -7.63 5.07
N ILE A 100 1.50 -8.03 5.49
CA ILE A 100 2.39 -7.20 6.31
C ILE A 100 2.78 -5.93 5.56
N GLY A 101 3.26 -6.05 4.31
CA GLY A 101 3.63 -4.90 3.48
C GLY A 101 2.48 -3.90 3.28
N LEU A 102 1.25 -4.39 3.09
CA LEU A 102 0.06 -3.53 3.07
C LEU A 102 -0.16 -2.83 4.42
N GLY A 103 -0.07 -3.58 5.53
CA GLY A 103 -0.22 -3.03 6.88
C GLY A 103 0.79 -1.91 7.19
N ILE A 104 2.06 -2.11 6.84
CA ILE A 104 3.10 -1.07 6.99
C ILE A 104 2.76 0.20 6.21
N ARG A 105 2.29 0.10 4.97
CA ARG A 105 1.94 1.27 4.16
C ARG A 105 0.73 2.04 4.71
N LEU A 106 -0.21 1.32 5.31
CA LEU A 106 -1.31 1.93 6.05
C LEU A 106 -0.78 2.66 7.28
N LEU A 107 0.12 2.04 8.05
CA LEU A 107 0.77 2.69 9.19
C LEU A 107 1.54 3.94 8.78
N GLN A 108 2.30 3.91 7.69
CA GLN A 108 3.00 5.08 7.16
C GLN A 108 2.03 6.22 6.81
N THR A 109 0.91 5.89 6.16
CA THR A 109 -0.12 6.87 5.80
C THR A 109 -0.75 7.49 7.05
N LEU A 110 -1.17 6.66 8.00
CA LEU A 110 -1.78 7.13 9.25
C LEU A 110 -0.81 7.99 10.06
N THR A 111 0.45 7.57 10.16
CA THR A 111 1.50 8.32 10.87
C THR A 111 1.70 9.70 10.23
N ALA A 112 1.76 9.77 8.90
CA ALA A 112 1.89 11.04 8.19
C ALA A 112 0.69 11.97 8.36
N GLU A 113 -0.54 11.44 8.34
CA GLU A 113 -1.73 12.25 8.61
C GLU A 113 -1.79 12.72 10.07
N SER A 114 -1.43 11.86 11.03
CA SER A 114 -1.40 12.22 12.45
C SER A 114 -0.37 13.30 12.75
N LEU A 115 0.85 13.22 12.19
CA LEU A 115 1.84 14.29 12.35
C LEU A 115 1.36 15.59 11.70
N TYR A 116 0.75 15.49 10.51
CA TYR A 116 0.21 16.66 9.83
C TYR A 116 -0.94 17.34 10.59
N SER A 117 -1.83 16.57 11.23
CA SER A 117 -2.93 17.15 12.02
C SER A 117 -2.46 17.90 13.25
N GLU A 118 -1.30 17.54 13.80
CA GLU A 118 -0.65 18.23 14.92
C GLU A 118 0.20 19.45 14.47
N GLY A 119 0.18 19.79 13.18
CA GLY A 119 0.91 20.94 12.64
C GLY A 119 2.36 20.66 12.20
N PHE A 120 2.81 19.41 12.25
CA PHE A 120 4.11 19.03 11.70
C PHE A 120 4.03 18.84 10.17
N PRO A 121 5.17 18.85 9.46
CA PRO A 121 5.19 18.42 8.07
C PRO A 121 4.67 16.98 7.92
N ARG A 122 4.14 16.67 6.75
CA ARG A 122 3.61 15.34 6.43
C ARG A 122 4.74 14.32 6.28
N LEU A 123 5.18 13.76 7.41
CA LEU A 123 6.34 12.88 7.53
C LEU A 123 5.94 11.47 7.97
N THR A 124 6.74 10.48 7.61
CA THR A 124 6.58 9.10 8.09
C THR A 124 7.95 8.43 8.15
N PHE A 125 8.03 7.29 8.84
CA PHE A 125 9.17 6.41 8.74
C PHE A 125 9.31 5.85 7.32
N TYR A 126 10.57 5.63 6.91
CA TYR A 126 10.94 5.09 5.62
C TYR A 126 11.17 3.58 5.73
N CYS A 127 10.63 2.81 4.79
CA CYS A 127 10.76 1.36 4.76
C CYS A 127 11.66 0.87 3.62
N ALA A 128 12.37 -0.23 3.86
CA ALA A 128 13.11 -0.92 2.82
C ALA A 128 12.13 -1.33 1.71
N GLY A 129 12.43 -0.93 0.48
CA GLY A 129 11.57 -1.21 -0.69
C GLY A 129 10.67 -0.04 -1.12
N ASP A 130 10.63 1.06 -0.36
CA ASP A 130 9.81 2.22 -0.73
C ASP A 130 10.28 2.92 -2.04
N ASP A 131 11.56 2.79 -2.38
CA ASP A 131 12.12 3.30 -3.65
C ASP A 131 11.90 2.34 -4.84
N SER A 132 11.67 1.05 -4.56
CA SER A 132 11.60 -0.01 -5.58
C SER A 132 10.39 0.10 -6.51
N PHE A 133 9.40 0.93 -6.15
CA PHE A 133 8.24 1.24 -6.98
C PHE A 133 8.58 1.93 -8.31
N ALA A 134 9.81 2.41 -8.47
CA ALA A 134 10.25 3.14 -9.65
C ALA A 134 10.65 2.25 -10.84
N SER A 135 10.82 0.93 -10.67
CA SER A 135 11.63 0.16 -11.64
C SER A 135 11.08 -1.15 -12.21
N GLN A 136 9.87 -1.64 -11.89
CA GLN A 136 9.34 -2.88 -12.49
C GLN A 136 7.82 -2.85 -12.67
N SER A 137 7.22 -3.79 -13.38
CA SER A 137 6.85 -3.77 -14.80
C SER A 137 5.57 -4.59 -14.94
N SER A 138 4.69 -4.26 -15.90
CA SER A 138 3.50 -5.05 -16.27
C SER A 138 2.31 -5.11 -15.28
N ALA A 139 1.09 -5.17 -15.84
CA ALA A 139 -0.19 -5.07 -15.13
C ALA A 139 -0.55 -6.33 -14.31
N SER A 140 0.22 -7.41 -14.39
CA SER A 140 0.04 -8.63 -13.58
C SER A 140 0.77 -8.60 -12.23
N ASP A 141 1.69 -7.64 -12.02
CA ASP A 141 2.72 -7.78 -10.98
C ASP A 141 2.46 -6.93 -9.72
N LEU A 142 1.27 -6.32 -9.60
CA LEU A 142 0.84 -5.67 -8.34
C LEU A 142 0.90 -6.64 -7.15
N GLU A 143 0.74 -7.92 -7.43
CA GLU A 143 0.89 -8.98 -6.43
C GLU A 143 2.31 -9.06 -5.84
N CYS A 144 3.35 -8.67 -6.58
CA CYS A 144 4.73 -8.62 -6.09
C CYS A 144 5.06 -7.29 -5.39
N ASP A 145 4.51 -6.17 -5.88
CA ASP A 145 4.86 -4.83 -5.38
C ASP A 145 4.33 -4.52 -3.97
N ILE A 146 3.34 -5.28 -3.47
CA ILE A 146 2.86 -5.16 -2.09
C ILE A 146 3.76 -5.94 -1.11
N ALA A 147 4.47 -6.97 -1.59
CA ALA A 147 5.37 -7.79 -0.79
C ALA A 147 6.75 -7.15 -0.57
N ALA A 148 7.13 -6.16 -1.38
CA ALA A 148 8.49 -5.58 -1.43
C ALA A 148 9.03 -5.03 -0.10
N ASN A 149 8.16 -4.83 0.90
CA ASN A 149 8.52 -4.25 2.18
C ASN A 149 8.62 -5.28 3.32
N CYS A 150 8.47 -6.59 3.09
CA CYS A 150 8.58 -7.60 4.16
C CYS A 150 9.55 -8.73 3.78
N TYR A 151 10.48 -9.03 4.67
CA TYR A 151 11.49 -10.07 4.47
C TYR A 151 11.15 -11.34 5.28
N PRO A 152 11.01 -12.51 4.65
CA PRO A 152 10.83 -13.76 5.37
C PRO A 152 12.15 -14.17 6.04
N PHE A 153 12.12 -14.37 7.35
CA PHE A 153 13.27 -14.79 8.14
C PHE A 153 13.02 -16.17 8.72
N TYR A 154 13.88 -17.13 8.39
CA TYR A 154 13.77 -18.51 8.88
C TYR A 154 14.57 -18.65 10.17
N SER A 155 13.86 -18.87 11.27
CA SER A 155 14.44 -19.06 12.60
C SER A 155 14.73 -20.53 12.86
N ASN A 156 15.77 -20.79 13.65
CA ASN A 156 16.05 -22.11 14.19
C ASN A 156 15.22 -22.44 15.45
N LEU A 157 14.48 -21.46 15.97
CA LEU A 157 13.65 -21.60 17.16
C LEU A 157 12.29 -22.22 16.83
N THR A 158 11.72 -22.95 17.79
CA THR A 158 10.30 -23.30 17.80
C THR A 158 9.45 -22.07 18.17
N VAL A 159 8.13 -22.17 17.99
CA VAL A 159 7.22 -21.08 18.38
C VAL A 159 7.23 -20.88 19.90
N GLU A 160 7.35 -21.96 20.66
CA GLU A 160 7.40 -21.92 22.13
C GLU A 160 8.68 -21.23 22.63
N GLU A 161 9.83 -21.56 22.03
CA GLU A 161 11.12 -20.91 22.32
C GLU A 161 11.13 -19.43 21.90
N ALA A 162 10.41 -19.06 20.85
CA ALA A 162 10.33 -17.67 20.40
C ALA A 162 9.37 -16.80 21.25
N LEU A 163 8.45 -17.44 21.99
CA LEU A 163 7.47 -16.77 22.86
C LEU A 163 7.87 -16.81 24.34
N SER A 164 8.87 -17.60 24.72
CA SER A 164 9.41 -17.55 26.08
C SER A 164 10.12 -16.21 26.30
N ASP A 165 9.66 -15.44 27.29
CA ASP A 165 10.27 -14.18 27.72
C ASP A 165 11.62 -14.37 28.46
N ASP A 166 12.24 -15.55 28.37
CA ASP A 166 13.51 -15.83 29.03
C ASP A 166 14.68 -15.25 28.20
N PRO A 167 15.43 -14.25 28.72
CA PRO A 167 16.51 -13.57 28.00
C PRO A 167 17.79 -14.43 27.84
#